data_AF-A0A7W0JHU9-F1
#
_entry.id   AF-A0A7W0JHU9-F1
#
_cell.length_a   1.000
_cell.length_b   1.000
_cell.length_c   1.000
_cell.angle_alpha   90.00
_cell.angle_beta   90.00
_cell.angle_gamma   90.00
#
_symmetry.space_group_name_H-M   'P 1'
#
loop_
_entity.id
_entity.type
_entity.pdbx_description
1 polymer ?
#
loop_
_entity_poly.entity_id
_entity_poly.type
_entity_poly.pdbx_seq_one_letter_code
_entity_poly.pdbx_strand_id
1 'polypeptide(L)' 'MLSKLYLLLGTGVLLLYGVAAWGGWEMSTAQRQILPPDVRNSPGGYRSFHFWHSGYRGGK' A
#
# COMPACT_ATOMS: atom_id res chain seq x y z
N MET A 1 -16.20 32.01 -12.43
CA MET A 1 -17.04 30.79 -12.29
C MET A 1 -16.22 29.50 -12.35
N LEU A 2 -15.24 29.41 -13.23
CA LEU A 2 -14.39 28.23 -13.40
C LEU A 2 -13.70 27.75 -12.11
N SER A 3 -13.23 28.67 -11.25
CA SER A 3 -12.61 28.32 -9.96
C SER A 3 -13.55 27.61 -8.98
N LYS A 4 -14.83 28.03 -8.93
CA LYS A 4 -15.86 27.39 -8.09
C LYS A 4 -16.21 26.00 -8.61
N LEU A 5 -16.32 25.85 -9.93
CA LEU A 5 -16.56 24.56 -10.58
C LEU A 5 -15.40 23.59 -10.32
N TYR A 6 -14.16 24.09 -10.43
CA TYR A 6 -12.96 23.32 -10.15
C TYR A 6 -12.90 22.85 -8.69
N LEU A 7 -13.23 23.73 -7.74
CA LEU A 7 -13.32 23.38 -6.32
C LEU A 7 -14.38 22.31 -6.06
N LEU A 8 -15.57 22.46 -6.65
CA LEU A 8 -16.64 21.46 -6.51
C LEU A 8 -16.22 20.09 -7.07
N LEU A 9 -15.64 20.07 -8.28
CA LEU A 9 -15.16 18.84 -8.90
C LEU A 9 -14.03 18.19 -8.07
N GLY A 10 -13.02 18.96 -7.68
CA GLY A 10 -11.91 18.46 -6.87
C GLY A 10 -12.39 17.89 -5.53
N THR A 11 -13.29 18.60 -4.85
CA THR A 11 -13.89 18.13 -3.59
C THR A 11 -14.70 16.85 -3.81
N GLY A 12 -15.49 16.79 -4.88
CA GLY A 12 -16.26 15.60 -5.24
C GLY A 12 -15.37 14.38 -5.49
N VAL A 13 -14.28 14.54 -6.24
CA VAL A 13 -13.31 13.45 -6.49
C VAL A 13 -12.68 12.95 -5.19
N LEU A 14 -12.28 13.85 -4.30
CA LEU A 14 -11.69 13.47 -3.02
C LEU A 14 -12.69 12.74 -2.11
N LEU A 15 -13.95 13.19 -2.07
CA LEU A 15 -15.01 12.52 -1.30
C LEU A 15 -15.30 11.12 -1.84
N LEU A 16 -15.44 10.97 -3.17
CA LEU A 16 -15.66 9.67 -3.79
C LEU A 16 -14.50 8.71 -3.52
N TYR A 17 -13.26 9.20 -3.61
CA TYR A 17 -12.08 8.43 -3.25
C TYR A 17 -12.11 8.00 -1.78
N GLY A 18 -12.46 8.92 -0.87
CA GLY A 18 -12.59 8.63 0.56
C GLY A 18 -13.64 7.56 0.87
N VAL A 19 -14.81 7.63 0.24
CA VAL A 19 -15.88 6.63 0.40
C VAL A 19 -15.45 5.27 -0.17
N ALA A 20 -14.80 5.24 -1.33
CA ALA A 20 -14.28 4.02 -1.91
C ALA A 20 -13.24 3.35 -0.98
N ALA A 21 -12.28 4.13 -0.48
CA ALA A 21 -11.27 3.65 0.46
C ALA A 21 -11.91 3.17 1.79
N TRP A 22 -12.90 3.89 2.31
CA TRP A 22 -13.64 3.47 3.51
C TRP A 22 -14.40 2.15 3.28
N GLY A 23 -14.93 1.94 2.08
CA GLY A 23 -15.56 0.68 1.66
C GLY A 23 -14.57 -0.45 1.37
N GLY A 24 -13.26 -0.22 1.54
CA GLY A 24 -12.21 -1.21 1.26
C GLY A 24 -11.93 -1.43 -0.22
N TRP A 25 -12.37 -0.52 -1.10
CA TRP A 25 -11.98 -0.56 -2.51
C TRP A 25 -10.52 -0.12 -2.64
N GLU A 26 -9.67 -1.06 -3.05
CA GLU A 26 -8.27 -0.80 -3.36
C GLU A 26 -8.09 -0.84 -4.88
N MET A 27 -7.41 0.16 -5.45
CA MET A 27 -7.07 0.18 -6.88
C MET A 27 -6.13 -0.98 -7.27
N SER A 28 -5.33 -1.46 -6.32
CA SER A 28 -4.45 -2.61 -6.49
C SER A 28 -4.23 -3.25 -5.14
N THR A 29 -4.19 -4.57 -5.10
CA THR A 29 -3.75 -5.30 -3.92
C THR A 29 -2.23 -5.35 -3.90
N ALA A 30 -1.62 -5.04 -2.76
CA ALA A 30 -0.19 -5.29 -2.58
C ALA A 30 0.02 -6.81 -2.56
N GLN A 31 0.97 -7.32 -3.36
CA GLN A 31 1.32 -8.73 -3.34
C GLN A 31 1.95 -9.05 -1.97
N ARG A 32 1.16 -9.68 -1.09
CA ARG A 32 1.65 -10.13 0.23
C ARG A 32 2.53 -11.35 0.04
N GLN A 33 3.81 -11.21 0.38
CA GLN A 33 4.70 -12.36 0.45
C GLN A 33 4.33 -13.21 1.67
N ILE A 34 4.04 -14.49 1.44
CA ILE A 34 3.84 -15.45 2.52
C ILE A 34 5.21 -15.85 3.03
N LEU A 35 5.54 -15.44 4.27
CA LEU A 35 6.79 -15.85 4.88
C LEU A 35 6.70 -17.27 5.44
N PRO A 36 7.66 -18.15 5.11
CA PRO A 36 7.80 -19.46 5.73
C PRO A 36 7.90 -19.39 7.28
N PRO A 37 7.36 -20.37 8.03
CA PRO A 37 7.36 -20.34 9.50
C PRO A 37 8.75 -20.28 10.14
N ASP A 38 9.74 -20.94 9.55
CA ASP A 38 11.15 -20.94 9.95
C ASP A 38 11.76 -19.53 9.87
N VAL A 39 11.42 -18.75 8.85
CA VAL A 39 11.86 -17.35 8.71
C VAL A 39 11.27 -16.48 9.82
N ARG A 40 10.03 -16.73 10.24
CA ARG A 40 9.35 -15.95 11.29
C ARG A 40 9.95 -16.15 12.67
N ASN A 41 10.45 -17.37 12.94
CA ASN A 41 10.97 -17.77 14.25
C ASN A 41 12.49 -17.61 14.36
N SER A 42 13.18 -17.33 13.26
CA SER A 42 14.64 -17.17 13.24
C SER A 42 15.04 -15.72 13.57
N PRO A 43 16.00 -15.49 14.50
CA PRO A 43 16.56 -14.17 14.74
C PRO A 43 17.11 -13.55 13.45
N GLY A 44 16.57 -12.42 13.02
CA GLY A 44 16.97 -11.75 11.78
C GLY A 44 16.41 -12.36 10.48
N GLY A 45 15.57 -13.40 10.56
CA GLY A 45 15.01 -14.11 9.40
C GLY A 45 14.23 -13.21 8.44
N TYR A 46 13.40 -12.30 8.95
CA TYR A 46 12.68 -11.32 8.12
C TYR A 46 13.62 -10.50 7.22
N ARG A 47 14.72 -10.00 7.80
CA ARG A 47 15.66 -9.14 7.08
C ARG A 47 16.43 -9.91 6.00
N SER A 48 16.90 -11.11 6.32
CA SER A 48 17.60 -11.95 5.35
C SER A 48 16.67 -12.46 4.25
N PHE A 49 15.44 -12.85 4.59
CA PHE A 49 14.45 -13.29 3.60
C PHE A 49 14.17 -12.21 2.56
N HIS A 50 13.84 -10.99 3.00
CA HIS A 50 13.59 -9.89 2.06
C HIS A 50 14.84 -9.51 1.25
N PHE A 51 16.03 -9.50 1.85
CA PHE A 51 17.27 -9.21 1.13
C PHE A 51 17.51 -10.14 -0.08
N TRP A 52 17.21 -11.43 0.06
CA TRP A 52 17.46 -12.43 -0.98
C TRP A 52 16.25 -12.71 -1.90
N HIS A 53 15.01 -12.47 -1.45
CA HIS A 53 13.80 -12.95 -2.16
C HIS A 53 12.85 -11.84 -2.65
N SER A 54 12.96 -10.62 -2.13
CA SER A 54 12.04 -9.54 -2.50
C SER A 54 12.69 -8.45 -3.34
N GLY A 55 14.00 -8.51 -3.56
CA GLY A 55 14.74 -7.47 -4.30
C GLY A 55 14.78 -6.12 -3.59
N TYR A 56 14.08 -5.96 -2.46
CA TYR A 56 14.16 -4.79 -1.59
C TYR A 56 15.51 -4.80 -0.87
N ARG A 57 16.53 -4.27 -1.53
CA ARG A 57 17.89 -4.06 -0.98
C ARG A 57 17.98 -2.81 -0.10
N GLY A 58 16.85 -2.33 0.43
CA GLY A 58 16.74 -1.10 1.21
C GLY A 58 17.24 -1.29 2.64
N GLY A 59 18.54 -1.14 2.84
CA GLY A 59 19.16 -1.03 4.15
C GLY A 59 19.40 0.44 4.53
N LYS A 60 18.36 1.07 5.10
CA LYS A 60 18.27 2.22 6.01
C LYS A 60 17.09 3.11 5.65
#